data_AF-A0A4S8PHS1-F1
#
_entry.id   AF-A0A4S8PHS1-F1
#
_cell.length_a   1.000
_cell.length_b   1.000
_cell.length_c   1.000
_cell.angle_alpha   90.00
_cell.angle_beta   90.00
_cell.angle_gamma   90.00
#
_symmetry.space_group_name_H-M   'P 1'
#
loop_
_entity.id
_entity.type
_entity.pdbx_description
1 polymer ?
#
loop_
_entity_poly.entity_id
_entity_poly.type
_entity_poly.pdbx_seq_one_letter_code
_entity_poly.pdbx_strand_id
1 'polypeptide(L)'
;MSEATIAAAFALQVELSTRIATRPLPEGQGLLSEAIGSLKALFDAARAAIRELGSADRDDEVALLAGKLAETLRPFLTEWQPRLDGHLSTRPPGVGVLTHEQAWEHADALRAELPGLQATLSEVLDRLREVTGSDL
;
A
#
# COMPACT_ATOMS: atom_id res chain seq x y z
N MET A 1 4.27 0.16 26.52
CA MET A 1 3.78 0.67 25.22
C MET A 1 2.97 1.94 25.48
N SER A 2 3.22 3.01 24.74
CA SER A 2 2.54 4.30 24.97
C SER A 2 1.14 4.32 24.34
N GLU A 3 0.27 5.25 24.78
CA GLU A 3 -1.04 5.46 24.14
C GLU A 3 -0.90 5.84 22.66
N ALA A 4 0.12 6.63 22.32
CA ALA A 4 0.45 6.99 20.93
C ALA A 4 0.87 5.75 20.10
N THR A 5 1.67 4.84 20.68
CA THR A 5 2.08 3.59 20.04
C THR A 5 0.88 2.70 19.71
N ILE A 6 -0.07 2.55 20.64
CA ILE A 6 -1.28 1.75 20.43
C ILE A 6 -2.18 2.39 19.37
N ALA A 7 -2.38 3.71 19.42
CA ALA A 7 -3.18 4.43 18.43
C ALA A 7 -2.59 4.29 17.01
N ALA A 8 -1.27 4.44 16.86
CA ALA A 8 -0.59 4.28 15.58
C ALA A 8 -0.68 2.83 15.06
N ALA A 9 -0.50 1.82 15.92
CA ALA A 9 -0.63 0.42 15.54
C ALA A 9 -2.04 0.09 15.03
N PHE A 10 -3.06 0.57 15.75
CA PHE A 10 -4.45 0.37 15.38
C PHE A 10 -4.80 1.07 14.05
N ALA A 11 -4.34 2.31 13.86
CA ALA A 11 -4.54 3.03 12.61
C ALA A 11 -3.93 2.26 11.43
N LEU A 12 -2.67 1.79 11.55
CA LEU A 12 -2.01 1.01 10.50
C LEU A 12 -2.71 -0.33 10.24
N GLN A 13 -3.18 -1.01 11.28
CA GLN A 13 -3.95 -2.24 11.13
C GLN A 13 -5.23 -1.99 10.31
N VAL A 14 -6.00 -0.96 10.65
CA VAL A 14 -7.23 -0.60 9.93
C VAL A 14 -6.93 -0.27 8.47
N GLU A 15 -5.88 0.50 8.21
CA GLU A 15 -5.46 0.85 6.85
C GLU A 15 -5.07 -0.39 6.03
N LEU A 16 -4.41 -1.39 6.64
CA LEU A 16 -4.03 -2.64 5.99
C LEU A 16 -5.20 -3.63 5.80
N SER A 17 -6.12 -3.73 6.76
CA SER A 17 -7.23 -4.68 6.72
C SER A 17 -8.37 -4.24 5.80
N THR A 18 -8.57 -2.93 5.65
CA THR A 18 -9.71 -2.36 4.88
C THR A 18 -9.39 -2.09 3.42
N ARG A 19 -8.12 -1.90 3.06
CA ARG A 19 -7.73 -1.49 1.71
C ARG A 19 -7.63 -2.66 0.74
N ILE A 20 -8.01 -2.36 -0.51
CA ILE A 20 -7.83 -3.22 -1.71
C ILE A 20 -6.37 -3.66 -1.87
N ALA A 21 -5.41 -2.94 -1.27
CA ALA A 21 -3.99 -3.25 -1.31
C ALA A 21 -3.64 -4.70 -0.95
N THR A 22 -4.44 -5.41 -0.16
CA THR A 22 -4.25 -6.83 0.23
C THR A 22 -5.13 -7.82 -0.54
N ARG A 23 -5.96 -7.35 -1.48
CA ARG A 23 -6.88 -8.20 -2.25
C ARG A 23 -6.33 -8.46 -3.66
N PRO A 24 -6.44 -9.69 -4.18
CA PRO A 24 -6.07 -9.97 -5.55
C PRO A 24 -6.80 -9.02 -6.50
N LEU A 25 -6.08 -8.49 -7.47
CA LEU A 25 -6.65 -7.76 -8.60
C LEU A 25 -6.75 -8.75 -9.78
N PRO A 26 -7.94 -9.33 -10.06
CA PRO A 26 -8.05 -10.36 -11.09
C PRO A 26 -7.69 -9.81 -12.46
N GLU A 27 -7.24 -10.69 -13.36
CA GLU A 27 -6.96 -10.33 -14.75
C GLU A 27 -8.18 -9.66 -15.40
N GLY A 28 -7.94 -8.53 -16.08
CA GLY A 28 -8.99 -7.76 -16.74
C GLY A 28 -9.98 -7.05 -15.82
N GLN A 29 -9.80 -7.08 -14.49
CA GLN A 29 -10.70 -6.43 -13.53
C GLN A 29 -9.97 -5.40 -12.66
N GLY A 30 -10.75 -4.42 -12.20
CA GLY A 30 -10.30 -3.32 -11.35
C GLY A 30 -9.29 -2.39 -12.01
N LEU A 31 -9.13 -1.20 -11.41
CA LEU A 31 -8.24 -0.16 -11.91
C LEU A 31 -6.86 -0.27 -11.25
N LEU A 32 -5.82 -0.26 -12.08
CA LEU A 32 -4.42 -0.15 -11.63
C LEU A 32 -4.21 1.17 -10.90
N SER A 33 -4.90 2.23 -11.33
CA SER A 33 -4.86 3.54 -10.65
C SER A 33 -5.43 3.48 -9.24
N GLU A 34 -6.50 2.73 -9.01
CA GLU A 34 -7.05 2.51 -7.67
C GLU A 34 -6.10 1.68 -6.81
N ALA A 35 -5.45 0.66 -7.37
CA ALA A 35 -4.47 -0.14 -6.67
C ALA A 35 -3.25 0.72 -6.23
N ILE A 36 -2.64 1.48 -7.15
CA ILE A 36 -1.54 2.40 -6.83
C ILE A 36 -2.00 3.45 -5.80
N GLY A 37 -3.18 4.05 -5.98
CA GLY A 37 -3.72 5.03 -5.04
C GLY A 37 -3.89 4.47 -3.63
N SER A 38 -4.32 3.21 -3.51
CA SER A 38 -4.44 2.50 -2.24
C SER A 38 -3.07 2.31 -1.56
N LEU A 39 -2.07 1.86 -2.32
CA LEU A 39 -0.70 1.67 -1.84
C LEU A 39 -0.03 2.99 -1.43
N LYS A 40 -0.29 4.08 -2.18
CA LYS A 40 0.21 5.42 -1.86
C LYS A 40 -0.36 5.94 -0.54
N ALA A 41 -1.67 5.75 -0.32
CA ALA A 41 -2.29 6.14 0.94
C ALA A 41 -1.73 5.36 2.14
N LEU A 42 -1.48 4.05 1.98
CA LEU A 42 -0.83 3.24 3.01
C LEU A 42 0.61 3.71 3.29
N PHE A 43 1.38 4.06 2.25
CA PHE A 43 2.72 4.65 2.42
C PHE A 43 2.67 5.96 3.22
N ASP A 44 1.70 6.83 2.94
CA ASP A 44 1.53 8.09 3.67
C ASP A 44 1.14 7.88 5.13
N ALA A 45 0.27 6.91 5.42
CA ALA A 45 -0.09 6.51 6.78
C ALA A 45 1.11 5.97 7.56
N ALA A 46 1.92 5.09 6.95
CA ALA A 46 3.16 4.60 7.56
C ALA A 46 4.14 5.75 7.88
N ARG A 47 4.29 6.71 6.96
CA ARG A 47 5.11 7.90 7.18
C ARG A 47 4.55 8.81 8.29
N ALA A 48 3.23 8.86 8.46
CA ALA A 48 2.59 9.59 9.57
C ALA A 48 2.90 8.93 10.92
N ALA A 49 2.73 7.60 11.02
CA ALA A 49 3.07 6.85 12.22
C ALA A 49 4.54 7.05 12.63
N ILE A 50 5.49 7.01 11.69
CA ILE A 50 6.92 7.29 11.97
C ILE A 50 7.12 8.71 12.54
N ARG A 51 6.38 9.70 12.04
CA ARG A 51 6.50 11.08 12.56
C ARG A 51 5.91 11.22 13.96
N GLU A 52 4.79 10.56 14.22
CA GLU A 52 4.08 10.62 15.50
C GLU A 52 4.82 9.90 16.62
N LEU A 53 5.39 8.73 16.33
CA LEU A 53 6.16 7.93 17.31
C LEU A 53 7.57 8.50 17.56
N GLY A 54 7.98 9.51 16.80
CA GLY A 54 9.36 9.99 16.75
C GLY A 54 10.25 9.01 15.97
N SER A 55 11.46 9.45 15.60
CA SER A 55 12.42 8.59 14.91
C SER A 55 12.78 7.43 15.82
N ALA A 56 12.10 6.29 15.64
CA ALA A 56 12.30 5.01 16.30
C ALA A 56 13.28 5.11 17.48
N ASP A 57 12.77 5.32 18.69
CA ASP A 57 13.45 4.65 19.80
C ASP A 57 13.57 3.20 19.33
N ARG A 58 14.82 2.71 19.19
CA ARG A 58 15.16 1.53 18.37
C ARG A 58 14.41 0.24 18.77
N ASP A 59 13.64 0.30 19.85
CA ASP A 59 12.89 -0.78 20.46
C ASP A 59 11.35 -0.65 20.28
N ASP A 60 10.81 0.41 19.64
CA ASP A 60 9.37 0.48 19.32
C ASP A 60 9.04 -0.33 18.06
N GLU A 61 8.46 -1.52 18.27
CA GLU A 61 8.05 -2.46 17.22
C GLU A 61 7.11 -1.80 16.18
N VAL A 62 6.21 -0.91 16.59
CA VAL A 62 5.25 -0.25 15.68
C VAL A 62 5.98 0.73 14.77
N ALA A 63 6.94 1.49 15.30
CA ALA A 63 7.78 2.37 14.49
C ALA A 63 8.63 1.58 13.48
N LEU A 64 9.14 0.40 13.87
CA LEU A 64 9.87 -0.51 12.98
C LEU A 64 8.97 -1.07 11.87
N LEU A 65 7.74 -1.47 12.20
CA LEU A 65 6.75 -1.97 11.22
C LEU A 65 6.33 -0.88 10.24
N ALA A 66 6.08 0.34 10.73
CA ALA A 66 5.80 1.49 9.88
C ALA A 66 6.99 1.80 8.94
N GLY A 67 8.23 1.68 9.44
CA GLY A 67 9.45 1.75 8.64
C GLY A 67 9.49 0.69 7.55
N LYS A 68 9.25 -0.58 7.89
CA LYS A 68 9.19 -1.70 6.93
C LYS A 68 8.15 -1.44 5.85
N LEU A 69 6.95 -0.97 6.19
CA LEU A 69 5.92 -0.59 5.20
C LEU A 69 6.42 0.48 4.24
N ALA A 70 6.97 1.58 4.79
CA ALA A 70 7.43 2.69 3.97
C ALA A 70 8.57 2.28 3.02
N GLU A 71 9.52 1.47 3.48
CA GLU A 71 10.63 0.99 2.65
C GLU A 71 10.18 -0.07 1.63
N THR A 72 9.19 -0.91 1.95
CA THR A 72 8.63 -1.92 1.03
C THR A 72 7.83 -1.25 -0.10
N LEU A 73 7.01 -0.26 0.21
CA LEU A 73 6.12 0.40 -0.75
C LEU A 73 6.85 1.38 -1.67
N ARG A 74 7.93 2.02 -1.19
CA ARG A 74 8.65 3.06 -1.93
C ARG A 74 9.13 2.62 -3.32
N PRO A 75 9.88 1.51 -3.50
CA PRO A 75 10.36 1.11 -4.82
C PRO A 75 9.21 0.84 -5.79
N PHE A 76 8.16 0.15 -5.34
CA PHE A 76 6.98 -0.13 -6.15
C PHE A 76 6.28 1.15 -6.63
N LEU A 77 6.01 2.08 -5.71
CA LEU A 77 5.38 3.37 -6.05
C LEU A 77 6.26 4.23 -6.95
N THR A 78 7.58 4.25 -6.70
CA THR A 78 8.54 5.03 -7.51
C THR A 78 8.61 4.53 -8.95
N GLU A 79 8.53 3.22 -9.14
CA GLU A 79 8.56 2.58 -10.46
C GLU A 79 7.24 2.78 -11.21
N TRP A 80 6.12 2.45 -10.57
CA TRP A 80 4.85 2.27 -11.29
C TRP A 80 4.01 3.53 -11.39
N GLN A 81 4.02 4.39 -10.37
CA GLN A 81 3.13 5.56 -10.33
C GLN A 81 3.41 6.54 -11.49
N PRO A 82 4.66 6.99 -11.74
CA PRO A 82 4.91 7.93 -12.83
C PRO A 82 4.61 7.36 -14.22
N ARG A 83 4.82 6.05 -14.41
CA ARG A 83 4.54 5.39 -15.69
C ARG A 83 3.06 5.26 -15.94
N LEU A 84 2.28 4.88 -14.91
CA LEU A 84 0.83 4.82 -15.03
C LEU A 84 0.24 6.20 -15.29
N ASP A 85 0.71 7.23 -14.57
CA ASP A 85 0.26 8.61 -14.77
C ASP A 85 0.56 9.09 -16.21
N GLY A 86 1.76 8.76 -16.73
CA GLY A 86 2.13 9.01 -18.12
C GLY A 86 1.16 8.36 -19.11
N HIS A 87 0.84 7.07 -18.92
CA HIS A 87 -0.14 6.37 -19.76
C HIS A 87 -1.53 6.99 -19.67
N LEU A 88 -2.03 7.24 -18.46
CA LEU A 88 -3.36 7.83 -18.22
C LEU A 88 -3.51 9.21 -18.86
N SER A 89 -2.43 9.99 -18.92
CA SER A 89 -2.43 11.33 -19.53
C SER A 89 -2.66 11.31 -21.05
N THR A 90 -2.43 10.18 -21.71
CA THR A 90 -2.59 10.02 -23.17
C THR A 90 -3.93 9.41 -23.58
N ARG A 91 -4.84 9.20 -22.62
CA ARG A 91 -6.13 8.55 -22.86
C ARG A 91 -6.95 9.28 -23.95
N PRO A 92 -7.29 8.62 -25.07
CA PRO A 92 -8.09 9.23 -26.13
C PRO A 92 -9.51 9.57 -25.65
N PRO A 93 -10.14 10.63 -26.20
CA PRO A 93 -11.55 10.91 -25.97
C PRO A 93 -12.43 9.71 -26.36
N GLY A 94 -13.41 9.39 -25.51
CA GLY A 94 -14.33 8.27 -25.74
C GLY A 94 -13.81 6.89 -25.32
N VAL A 95 -12.55 6.76 -24.89
CA VAL A 95 -12.01 5.52 -24.32
C VAL A 95 -12.23 5.50 -22.80
N GLY A 96 -12.87 4.45 -22.29
CA GLY A 96 -13.06 4.24 -20.85
C GLY A 96 -11.74 4.05 -20.11
N VAL A 97 -11.66 4.45 -18.84
CA VAL A 97 -10.43 4.34 -18.02
C VAL A 97 -9.94 2.89 -17.97
N LEU A 98 -10.85 1.95 -17.68
CA LEU A 98 -10.51 0.53 -17.59
C LEU A 98 -9.94 -0.02 -18.90
N THR A 99 -10.59 0.26 -20.04
CA THR A 99 -10.11 -0.16 -21.36
C THR A 99 -8.74 0.43 -21.68
N HIS A 100 -8.53 1.70 -21.31
CA HIS A 100 -7.24 2.38 -21.51
C HIS A 100 -6.15 1.72 -20.65
N GLU A 101 -6.39 1.49 -19.37
CA GLU A 101 -5.43 0.82 -18.47
C GLU A 101 -5.16 -0.63 -18.87
N GLN A 102 -6.16 -1.36 -19.35
CA GLN A 102 -5.98 -2.72 -19.88
C GLN A 102 -5.11 -2.77 -21.14
N ALA A 103 -5.16 -1.72 -21.96
CA ALA A 103 -4.34 -1.60 -23.17
C ALA A 103 -2.90 -1.12 -22.89
N TRP A 104 -2.56 -0.84 -21.62
CA TRP A 104 -1.23 -0.39 -21.26
C TRP A 104 -0.22 -1.53 -21.36
N GLU A 105 0.92 -1.27 -22.03
CA GLU A 105 1.96 -2.28 -22.27
C GLU A 105 2.57 -2.89 -21.00
N HIS A 106 2.49 -2.19 -19.86
CA HIS A 106 3.01 -2.66 -18.59
C HIS A 106 1.93 -3.15 -17.61
N ALA A 107 0.67 -3.22 -18.04
CA ALA A 107 -0.44 -3.59 -17.16
C ALA A 107 -0.22 -4.96 -16.50
N ASP A 108 0.24 -5.95 -17.28
CA ASP A 108 0.46 -7.31 -16.80
C ASP A 108 1.70 -7.40 -15.88
N ALA A 109 2.75 -6.64 -16.19
CA ALA A 109 3.95 -6.59 -15.36
C ALA A 109 3.65 -6.02 -13.95
N LEU A 110 2.91 -4.91 -13.88
CA LEU A 110 2.47 -4.34 -12.60
C LEU A 110 1.61 -5.34 -11.82
N ARG A 111 0.63 -5.98 -12.49
CA ARG A 111 -0.24 -6.98 -11.84
C ARG A 111 0.54 -8.18 -11.31
N ALA A 112 1.56 -8.64 -12.02
CA ALA A 112 2.37 -9.78 -11.61
C ALA A 112 3.20 -9.49 -10.34
N GLU A 113 3.52 -8.23 -10.05
CA GLU A 113 4.26 -7.84 -8.85
C GLU A 113 3.37 -7.66 -7.61
N LEU A 114 2.07 -7.37 -7.79
CA LEU A 114 1.14 -7.14 -6.68
C LEU A 114 1.08 -8.30 -5.66
N PRO A 115 1.02 -9.59 -6.05
CA PRO A 115 0.95 -10.69 -5.10
C PRO A 115 2.15 -10.75 -4.14
N GLY A 116 3.36 -10.46 -4.62
CA GLY A 116 4.57 -10.46 -3.80
C GLY A 116 4.56 -9.31 -2.79
N LEU A 117 4.12 -8.13 -3.23
CA LEU A 117 3.91 -6.99 -2.34
C LEU A 117 2.84 -7.29 -1.29
N GLN A 118 1.71 -7.87 -1.72
CA GLN A 118 0.59 -8.26 -0.86
C GLN A 118 0.99 -9.22 0.25
N ALA A 119 1.76 -10.25 -0.07
CA ALA A 119 2.28 -11.18 0.93
C ALA A 119 3.09 -10.45 2.01
N THR A 120 3.97 -9.52 1.61
CA THR A 120 4.78 -8.74 2.55
C THR A 120 3.92 -7.82 3.43
N LEU A 121 2.85 -7.23 2.87
CA LEU A 121 1.91 -6.39 3.62
C LEU A 121 1.08 -7.22 4.62
N SER A 122 0.68 -8.44 4.24
CA SER A 122 -0.03 -9.36 5.13
C SER A 122 0.82 -9.76 6.34
N GLU A 123 2.13 -10.02 6.16
CA GLU A 123 3.03 -10.29 7.29
C GLU A 123 3.07 -9.14 8.29
N VAL A 124 3.07 -7.89 7.80
CA VAL A 124 3.05 -6.71 8.67
C VAL A 124 1.71 -6.57 9.39
N LEU A 125 0.60 -6.85 8.69
CA LEU A 125 -0.74 -6.84 9.28
C LEU A 125 -0.83 -7.84 10.44
N ASP A 126 -0.36 -9.07 10.25
CA ASP A 126 -0.39 -10.09 11.30
C ASP A 126 0.43 -9.66 12.52
N ARG A 127 1.59 -9.03 12.30
CA ARG A 127 2.39 -8.47 13.39
C ARG A 127 1.68 -7.35 14.14
N LEU A 128 0.99 -6.46 13.42
CA LEU A 128 0.20 -5.38 14.02
C LEU A 128 -0.98 -5.91 14.83
N ARG A 129 -1.67 -6.97 14.36
CA ARG A 129 -2.76 -7.64 15.10
C ARG A 129 -2.29 -8.17 16.45
N GLU A 130 -1.10 -8.73 16.50
CA GLU A 130 -0.53 -9.20 17.75
C GLU A 130 -0.17 -8.06 18.71
N VAL A 131 0.27 -6.90 18.19
CA VAL A 131 0.56 -5.72 19.00
C VAL A 131 -0.72 -5.08 19.56
N THR A 132 -1.78 -5.01 18.76
CA THR A 132 -3.07 -4.41 19.17
C THR A 132 -3.95 -5.37 19.95
N GLY A 133 -3.72 -6.68 19.86
CA GLY A 133 -4.60 -7.71 20.40
C GLY A 133 -5.95 -7.77 19.70
N SER A 134 -6.03 -7.33 18.44
CA SER A 134 -7.28 -7.23 17.67
C SER A 134 -7.21 -8.01 16.36
N ASP A 135 -8.23 -8.83 16.10
CA ASP A 135 -8.37 -9.61 14.86
C ASP A 135 -9.15 -8.88 13.75
N LEU A 136 -9.33 -7.56 13.85
CA LEU A 136 -9.91 -6.75 12.77
C LEU A 136 -9.21 -6.99 11.42
#